data_AF-D8RA30-F1
#
_entry.id   AF-D8RA30-F1
#
_cell.length_a   1.000
_cell.length_b   1.000
_cell.length_c   1.000
_cell.angle_alpha   90.00
_cell.angle_beta   90.00
_cell.angle_gamma   90.00
#
_symmetry.space_group_name_H-M   'P 1'
#
loop_
_entity.id
_entity.type
_entity.pdbx_description
1 polymer ?
#
loop_
_entity_poly.entity_id
_entity_poly.type
_entity_poly.pdbx_seq_one_letter_code
_entity_poly.pdbx_strand_id
1 'polypeptide(L)'
;KKTLVTVTVLGSTGPLRMVVTSDATVKEVMKMALLKYAHEGRVPALGRSTREFELYDSQFSSQALKPDDRIANMGTRNFVLC
;
A
#
# COMPACT_ATOMS: atom_id res chain seq x y z
N LYS A 1 -2.95 -17.80 4.67
CA LYS A 1 -4.18 -17.34 3.96
C LYS A 1 -3.78 -16.15 3.06
N LYS A 2 -4.42 -16.00 1.90
CA LYS A 2 -4.14 -14.91 0.95
C LYS A 2 -5.30 -13.94 0.95
N THR A 3 -5.01 -12.66 0.83
CA THR A 3 -5.99 -11.58 0.88
C THR A 3 -5.74 -10.63 -0.29
N LEU A 4 -6.79 -10.27 -1.02
CA LEU A 4 -6.73 -9.21 -2.01
C LEU A 4 -6.81 -7.86 -1.30
N VAL A 5 -5.86 -6.97 -1.58
CA VAL A 5 -5.86 -5.60 -1.10
C VAL A 5 -5.80 -4.62 -2.26
N THR A 6 -6.41 -3.46 -2.04
CA THR A 6 -6.43 -2.33 -2.96
C THR A 6 -5.60 -1.22 -2.34
N VAL A 7 -4.60 -0.73 -3.06
CA VAL A 7 -3.75 0.39 -2.63
C VAL A 7 -3.93 1.53 -3.62
N THR A 8 -4.52 2.63 -3.18
CA THR A 8 -4.62 3.85 -3.97
C THR A 8 -3.40 4.71 -3.71
N VAL A 9 -2.62 4.97 -4.75
CA VAL A 9 -1.45 5.84 -4.65
C VAL A 9 -1.89 7.28 -4.95
N LEU A 10 -1.55 8.22 -4.08
CA LEU A 10 -1.89 9.62 -4.28
C LEU A 10 -1.23 10.16 -5.56
N GLY A 11 -2.00 10.83 -6.43
CA GLY A 11 -1.53 11.31 -7.73
C GLY A 11 -1.42 10.26 -8.83
N SER A 12 -1.79 9.00 -8.58
CA SER A 12 -1.84 7.93 -9.58
C SER A 12 -3.16 7.92 -10.36
N THR A 13 -3.13 7.40 -11.59
CA THR A 13 -4.29 7.24 -12.49
C THR A 13 -5.31 6.16 -12.07
N GLY A 14 -5.22 5.63 -10.84
CA GLY A 14 -6.11 4.58 -10.33
C GLY A 14 -5.48 3.74 -9.22
N PRO A 15 -6.23 2.79 -8.61
CA PRO A 15 -5.72 1.93 -7.56
C PRO A 15 -4.86 0.77 -8.10
N LEU A 16 -3.98 0.27 -7.26
CA LEU A 16 -3.25 -0.98 -7.44
C LEU A 16 -4.01 -2.10 -6.74
N ARG A 17 -4.23 -3.23 -7.41
CA ARG A 17 -4.81 -4.44 -6.79
C ARG A 17 -3.77 -5.54 -6.73
N MET A 18 -3.56 -6.09 -5.54
CA MET A 18 -2.52 -7.08 -5.31
C MET A 18 -2.92 -8.06 -4.21
N VAL A 19 -2.45 -9.30 -4.36
CA VAL A 19 -2.69 -10.35 -3.38
C VAL A 19 -1.52 -10.39 -2.42
N VAL A 20 -1.81 -10.24 -1.14
CA VAL A 20 -0.84 -10.28 -0.05
C VAL A 20 -1.12 -11.48 0.86
N THR A 21 -0.10 -11.95 1.54
CA THR A 21 -0.25 -13.00 2.55
C THR A 21 -0.78 -12.38 3.85
N SER A 22 -1.54 -13.14 4.64
CA SER A 22 -2.16 -12.59 5.88
C SER A 22 -1.16 -12.22 6.97
N ASP A 23 0.06 -12.74 6.89
CA ASP A 23 1.21 -12.41 7.74
C ASP A 23 1.97 -11.16 7.28
N ALA A 24 1.66 -10.63 6.09
CA ALA A 24 2.34 -9.46 5.55
C ALA A 24 2.16 -8.22 6.43
N THR A 25 3.29 -7.56 6.67
CA THR A 25 3.38 -6.28 7.38
C THR A 25 3.03 -5.12 6.45
N VAL A 26 2.65 -3.99 7.03
CA VAL A 26 2.43 -2.73 6.29
C VAL A 26 3.63 -2.39 5.42
N LYS A 27 4.85 -2.51 5.96
CA LYS A 27 6.10 -2.25 5.23
C LYS A 27 6.28 -3.13 4.00
N GLU A 28 5.96 -4.42 4.10
CA GLU A 28 6.02 -5.34 2.96
C GLU A 28 4.99 -4.99 1.90
N VAL A 29 3.77 -4.64 2.31
CA VAL A 29 2.71 -4.21 1.39
C VAL A 29 3.10 -2.93 0.66
N MET A 30 3.66 -1.94 1.35
CA MET A 30 4.18 -0.71 0.72
C MET A 30 5.27 -1.03 -0.30
N LYS A 31 6.25 -1.87 0.08
CA LYS A 31 7.33 -2.27 -0.83
C LYS A 31 6.79 -2.93 -2.09
N MET A 32 5.84 -3.87 -1.93
CA MET A 32 5.23 -4.54 -3.07
C MET A 32 4.36 -3.59 -3.90
N ALA A 33 3.65 -2.65 -3.29
CA ALA A 33 2.88 -1.63 -4.00
C ALA A 33 3.79 -0.74 -4.86
N LEU A 34 4.92 -0.26 -4.33
CA LEU A 34 5.90 0.53 -5.09
C LEU A 34 6.52 -0.27 -6.24
N LEU A 35 6.88 -1.54 -6.00
CA LEU A 35 7.39 -2.42 -7.05
C LEU A 35 6.35 -2.63 -8.16
N LYS A 36 5.09 -2.87 -7.79
CA LYS A 36 3.99 -3.04 -8.73
C LYS A 36 3.69 -1.75 -9.50
N TYR A 37 3.71 -0.60 -8.82
CA TYR A 37 3.54 0.71 -9.43
C TYR A 37 4.57 0.96 -10.53
N ALA A 38 5.85 0.70 -10.23
CA ALA A 38 6.94 0.83 -11.19
C ALA A 38 6.82 -0.20 -12.33
N HIS A 39 6.39 -1.43 -12.03
CA HIS A 39 6.20 -2.47 -13.03
C HIS A 39 5.05 -2.16 -14.00
N GLU A 40 3.99 -1.51 -13.53
CA GLU A 40 2.89 -1.02 -14.37
C GLU A 40 3.27 0.26 -15.17
N GLY A 41 4.50 0.78 -15.02
CA GLY A 41 4.99 1.94 -15.76
C GLY A 41 4.18 3.22 -15.46
N ARG A 42 3.61 3.32 -14.26
CA ARG A 42 2.72 4.42 -13.89
C ARG A 42 3.48 5.72 -13.71
N VAL A 43 2.75 6.82 -13.92
CA VAL A 43 3.24 8.19 -13.74
C VAL A 43 2.39 8.93 -12.70
N PRO A 44 2.99 9.78 -11.85
CA PRO A 44 4.42 10.15 -11.82
C PRO A 44 5.32 9.01 -11.31
N ALA A 45 6.55 8.94 -11.81
CA ALA A 45 7.48 7.90 -11.38
C ALA A 45 7.79 8.05 -9.89
N LEU A 46 7.45 7.03 -9.10
CA LEU A 46 7.75 6.98 -7.68
C LEU A 46 9.09 6.29 -7.43
N GLY A 47 9.77 6.72 -6.36
CA GLY A 47 10.95 6.03 -5.86
C GLY A 47 10.64 4.60 -5.39
N ARG A 48 11.69 3.82 -5.15
CA ARG A 48 11.57 2.46 -4.58
C ARG A 48 11.73 2.40 -3.06
N SER A 49 12.04 3.54 -2.45
CA SER A 49 12.25 3.66 -1.01
C SER A 49 10.92 3.76 -0.29
N THR A 50 10.64 2.86 0.66
CA THR A 50 9.42 2.95 1.50
C THR A 50 9.52 4.02 2.59
N ARG A 51 10.68 4.70 2.74
CA ARG A 51 10.90 5.70 3.80
C ARG A 51 10.26 7.05 3.47
N GLU A 52 9.98 7.28 2.20
CA GLU A 52 9.39 8.53 1.70
C GLU A 52 7.86 8.47 1.65
N PHE A 53 7.28 7.33 2.03
CA PHE A 53 5.84 7.09 1.91
C PHE A 53 5.27 6.63 3.24
N GLU A 54 3.97 6.83 3.38
CA GLU A 54 3.16 6.34 4.50
C GLU A 54 1.92 5.63 3.97
N LEU A 55 1.48 4.61 4.69
CA LEU A 55 0.28 3.86 4.34
C LEU A 55 -0.84 4.17 5.34
N TYR A 56 -2.02 4.46 4.79
CA TYR A 56 -3.21 4.86 5.52
C TYR A 56 -4.34 3.85 5.25
N ASP A 57 -5.24 3.65 6.21
CA ASP A 57 -6.40 2.75 6.09
C ASP A 57 -7.56 3.39 5.31
N SER A 58 -7.56 4.72 5.13
CA SER A 58 -8.48 5.45 4.25
C SER A 58 -7.91 6.80 3.81
N GLN A 59 -8.58 7.49 2.89
CA GLN A 59 -8.17 8.87 2.50
C GLN A 59 -8.48 9.91 3.59
N PHE A 60 -9.30 9.54 4.59
CA PHE A 60 -9.74 10.44 5.67
C PHE A 60 -9.07 10.14 7.00
N SER A 61 -8.17 9.16 7.05
CA SER A 61 -7.49 8.77 8.27
C SER A 61 -6.44 9.80 8.65
N SER A 62 -6.41 10.17 9.92
CA SER A 62 -5.45 11.14 10.46
C SER A 62 -4.10 10.52 10.84
N GLN A 63 -4.00 9.18 10.87
CA GLN A 63 -2.82 8.47 11.36
C GLN A 63 -2.37 7.39 10.37
N ALA A 64 -1.06 7.40 10.07
CA ALA A 64 -0.42 6.35 9.29
C ALA A 64 -0.36 5.03 10.07
N LEU A 65 -0.48 3.92 9.34
CA LEU A 65 -0.31 2.58 9.88
C LEU A 65 1.15 2.34 10.25
N LYS A 66 1.40 1.60 11.34
CA LYS A 66 2.78 1.33 11.76
C LYS A 66 3.41 0.31 10.81
N PRO A 67 4.71 0.45 10.47
CA PRO A 67 5.38 -0.43 9.51
C PRO A 67 5.28 -1.93 9.84
N ASP A 68 5.28 -2.27 11.13
CA ASP A 68 5.30 -3.66 11.62
C ASP A 68 3.89 -4.23 11.87
N ASP A 69 2.84 -3.41 11.72
CA ASP A 69 1.48 -3.90 11.89
C ASP A 69 1.11 -4.85 10.74
N ARG A 70 0.30 -5.86 11.07
CA ARG A 70 -0.20 -6.82 10.07
C ARG A 70 -1.44 -6.29 9.38
N ILE A 71 -1.41 -6.30 8.05
CA ILE A 71 -2.52 -5.85 7.19
C ILE A 71 -3.80 -6.67 7.43
N ALA A 72 -3.67 -7.94 7.82
CA ALA A 72 -4.82 -8.78 8.14
C ALA A 72 -5.67 -8.22 9.30
N ASN A 73 -5.05 -7.51 10.24
CA ASN A 73 -5.69 -6.99 11.45
C ASN A 73 -6.43 -5.67 11.22
N MET A 74 -6.24 -5.01 10.07
CA MET A 74 -6.71 -3.64 9.83
C MET A 74 -8.22 -3.51 9.58
N GLY A 75 -8.99 -4.60 9.54
CA GLY A 75 -10.43 -4.58 9.26
C GLY A 75 -10.83 -4.13 7.84
N THR A 76 -10.00 -3.32 7.19
CA THR A 76 -10.14 -2.84 5.81
C THR A 76 -9.26 -3.63 4.84
N ARG A 77 -9.57 -3.47 3.54
CA ARG A 77 -8.79 -4.00 2.41
C ARG A 77 -8.43 -2.91 1.40
N ASN A 78 -8.84 -1.68 1.66
CA ASN A 78 -8.50 -0.52 0.85
C ASN A 78 -7.55 0.34 1.67
N PHE A 79 -6.42 0.71 1.06
CA PHE A 79 -5.38 1.49 1.68
C PHE A 79 -5.00 2.64 0.75
N VAL A 80 -4.41 3.67 1.32
CA VAL A 80 -3.91 4.82 0.59
C VAL A 80 -2.42 4.96 0.86
N LEU A 81 -1.63 5.01 -0.22
CA LEU A 81 -0.20 5.28 -0.15
C LEU A 81 0.01 6.75 -0.50
N CYS A 82 0.53 7.50 0.46
CA CYS A 82 0.88 8.91 0.34
C CYS A 82 2.39 9.07 0.39
#